data_AF-A0AA43KBF9-F1
#
_entry.id   AF-A0AA43KBF9-F1
#
_cell.length_a   1.000
_cell.length_b   1.000
_cell.length_c   1.000
_cell.angle_alpha   90.00
_cell.angle_beta   90.00
_cell.angle_gamma   90.00
#
_symmetry.space_group_name_H-M   'P 1'
#
loop_
_entity.id
_entity.type
_entity.pdbx_description
1 polymer ?
#
loop_
_entity_poly.entity_id
_entity_poly.type
_entity_poly.pdbx_seq_one_letter_code
_entity_poly.pdbx_strand_id
1 'polypeptide(L)'
;MSTLKIDEIVHNLDKLRKLCYHNLAVRITNIEDYLSTLTERVNQGSVIVTGAFNQEKISPLNISESELVQVYNDVPRVLFKNALVVELSAKSYRNPQDGEPILLENDINGKYWMIITGIDQFFLVPSINIKLNIHKLKTVRLLFNFRGDTPSADSHFMLVKPATVSSQASGKLWQVQQRGILEFINPSSPVPREPERKILELEKKFLEISDAHAKAQTLDLEIKNMAKELEYLKLELHDSQQERQKLESQIKDIIDQKFLEVSDAHAKAQTLDLEIKNMAKELEYLKVELHDSQQERQKLESQIKDIIDQKFSEVSDAHAKAQTLDLEIKNLLEQNSL
;
A
#
# COMPACT_ATOMS: atom_id res chain seq x y z
N MET A 1 -6.16 41.35 -13.34
CA MET A 1 -5.40 40.38 -14.16
C MET A 1 -3.90 40.66 -14.22
N SER A 2 -3.41 41.86 -13.88
CA SER A 2 -1.99 42.23 -14.03
C SER A 2 -1.08 41.84 -12.86
N THR A 3 -1.62 41.59 -11.67
CA THR A 3 -0.86 41.25 -10.45
C THR A 3 -0.39 39.81 -10.41
N LEU A 4 -1.22 38.86 -10.87
CA LEU A 4 -0.90 37.43 -10.95
C LEU A 4 0.35 37.12 -11.80
N LYS A 5 0.60 37.89 -12.86
CA LYS A 5 1.79 37.74 -13.71
C LYS A 5 3.07 38.25 -13.04
N ILE A 6 2.97 39.22 -12.14
CA ILE A 6 4.13 39.77 -11.43
C ILE A 6 4.58 38.78 -10.36
N ASP A 7 3.65 38.17 -9.63
CA ASP A 7 3.95 37.19 -8.59
C ASP A 7 4.63 35.93 -9.16
N GLU A 8 4.21 35.49 -10.36
CA GLU A 8 4.82 34.36 -11.06
C GLU A 8 6.27 34.67 -11.52
N ILE A 9 6.52 35.89 -12.01
CA ILE A 9 7.87 36.34 -12.39
C ILE A 9 8.77 36.44 -11.16
N VAL A 10 8.27 36.97 -10.04
CA VAL A 10 9.03 37.07 -8.78
C VAL A 10 9.36 35.67 -8.24
N HIS A 11 8.42 34.73 -8.31
CA HIS A 11 8.64 33.34 -7.92
C HIS A 11 9.72 32.66 -8.78
N ASN A 12 9.67 32.84 -10.10
CA ASN A 12 10.66 32.28 -11.02
C ASN A 12 12.05 32.90 -10.84
N LEU A 13 12.13 34.20 -10.56
CA LEU A 13 13.40 34.88 -10.24
C LEU A 13 14.02 34.35 -8.94
N ASP A 14 13.22 34.11 -7.90
CA ASP A 14 13.74 33.56 -6.64
C ASP A 14 14.19 32.10 -6.80
N LYS A 15 13.50 31.32 -7.64
CA LYS A 15 13.90 29.95 -8.01
C LYS A 15 15.22 29.92 -8.78
N LEU A 16 15.37 30.82 -9.77
CA LEU A 16 16.62 30.94 -10.54
C LEU A 16 17.79 31.40 -9.65
N ARG A 17 17.54 32.37 -8.76
CA ARG A 17 18.52 32.84 -7.78
C ARG A 17 18.99 31.70 -6.88
N LYS A 18 18.06 30.91 -6.34
CA LYS A 18 18.37 29.73 -5.50
C LYS A 18 19.19 28.69 -6.26
N LEU A 19 18.85 28.41 -7.52
CA LEU A 19 19.60 27.46 -8.36
C LEU A 19 21.02 27.94 -8.68
N CYS A 20 21.19 29.23 -9.01
CA CYS A 20 22.50 29.83 -9.25
C CYS A 20 23.36 29.83 -7.99
N TYR A 21 22.82 30.25 -6.85
CA TYR A 21 23.56 30.23 -5.58
C TYR A 21 23.94 28.81 -5.17
N HIS A 22 23.03 27.84 -5.29
CA HIS A 22 23.34 26.47 -4.88
C HIS A 22 24.42 25.84 -5.77
N ASN A 23 24.34 25.99 -7.10
CA ASN A 23 25.35 25.41 -7.99
C ASN A 23 26.69 26.15 -7.97
N LEU A 24 26.67 27.49 -7.97
CA LEU A 24 27.90 28.28 -7.99
C LEU A 24 28.60 28.25 -6.63
N ALA A 25 27.86 28.33 -5.51
CA ALA A 25 28.47 28.25 -4.19
C ALA A 25 29.12 26.89 -3.96
N VAL A 26 28.44 25.78 -4.29
CA VAL A 26 29.03 24.44 -4.16
C VAL A 26 30.30 24.32 -5.01
N ARG A 27 30.30 24.85 -6.24
CA ARG A 27 31.51 24.85 -7.09
C ARG A 27 32.64 25.71 -6.53
N ILE A 28 32.34 26.90 -6.03
CA ILE A 28 33.33 27.81 -5.43
C ILE A 28 33.90 27.17 -4.16
N THR A 29 33.05 26.62 -3.29
CA THR A 29 33.49 25.91 -2.07
C THR A 29 34.35 24.71 -2.40
N ASN A 30 34.00 23.90 -3.41
CA ASN A 30 34.85 22.77 -3.82
C ASN A 30 36.24 23.24 -4.33
N ILE A 31 36.29 24.37 -5.04
CA ILE A 31 37.56 24.96 -5.50
C ILE A 31 38.37 25.50 -4.31
N GLU A 32 37.73 26.20 -3.39
CA GLU A 32 38.36 26.76 -2.18
C GLU A 32 38.89 25.66 -1.25
N ASP A 33 38.15 24.58 -1.08
CA ASP A 33 38.54 23.43 -0.25
C ASP A 33 39.69 22.64 -0.91
N TYR A 34 39.66 22.50 -2.24
CA TYR A 34 40.77 21.92 -2.99
C TYR A 34 42.05 22.77 -2.91
N LEU A 35 41.94 24.10 -3.03
CA LEU A 35 43.07 25.01 -2.87
C LEU A 35 43.62 25.01 -1.43
N SER A 36 42.74 24.88 -0.43
CA SER A 36 43.11 24.82 0.99
C SER A 36 43.84 23.52 1.31
N THR A 37 43.33 22.38 0.84
CA THR A 37 43.98 21.07 1.02
C THR A 37 45.31 20.96 0.29
N LEU A 38 45.47 21.59 -0.88
CA LEU A 38 46.78 21.68 -1.55
C LEU A 38 47.77 22.56 -0.75
N THR A 39 47.29 23.66 -0.18
CA THR A 39 48.13 24.58 0.61
C THR A 39 48.61 23.95 1.92
N GLU A 40 47.76 23.17 2.60
CA GLU A 40 48.16 22.39 3.78
C GLU A 40 49.14 21.26 3.45
N ARG A 41 48.93 20.54 2.34
CA ARG A 41 49.78 19.39 1.97
C ARG A 41 51.18 19.82 1.49
N VAL A 42 51.31 21.00 0.87
CA VAL A 42 52.62 21.60 0.54
C VAL A 42 53.43 21.91 1.81
N ASN A 43 52.76 22.23 2.92
CA ASN A 43 53.41 22.51 4.19
C ASN A 43 53.79 21.24 4.99
N GLN A 44 53.35 20.04 4.57
CA GLN A 44 53.55 18.78 5.30
C GLN A 44 54.29 17.68 4.50
N GLY A 45 54.86 18.02 3.32
CA GLY A 45 55.53 17.07 2.41
C GLY A 45 57.01 16.79 2.72
N SER A 46 57.23 15.66 3.37
CA SER A 46 58.49 15.02 3.79
C SER A 46 59.60 14.89 2.72
N VAL A 47 60.84 14.98 3.20
CA VAL A 47 62.10 14.73 2.50
C VAL A 47 62.31 13.23 2.30
N ILE A 48 62.44 12.77 1.06
CA ILE A 48 63.10 11.49 0.74
C ILE A 48 64.38 11.77 -0.05
N VAL A 49 65.46 11.11 0.35
CA VAL A 49 66.82 11.21 -0.21
C VAL A 49 67.06 10.00 -1.12
N THR A 50 67.22 10.25 -2.41
CA THR A 50 67.88 9.32 -3.34
C THR A 50 68.98 10.11 -4.05
N GLY A 51 70.19 9.55 -4.03
CA GLY A 51 71.43 10.26 -4.27
C GLY A 51 71.59 10.91 -5.65
N ALA A 52 72.32 12.02 -5.62
CA ALA A 52 73.11 12.64 -6.70
C ALA A 52 72.44 12.82 -8.06
N PHE A 53 71.80 13.97 -8.28
CA PHE A 53 71.98 14.91 -9.40
C PHE A 53 70.97 16.06 -9.19
N ASN A 54 71.40 17.32 -9.24
CA ASN A 54 70.50 18.47 -9.07
C ASN A 54 69.51 18.54 -10.24
N GLN A 55 68.31 18.01 -10.05
CA GLN A 55 67.11 18.29 -10.84
C GLN A 55 66.01 18.70 -9.85
N GLU A 56 65.21 19.71 -10.23
CA GLU A 56 64.14 20.27 -9.40
C GLU A 56 63.27 19.14 -8.81
N LYS A 57 63.20 19.11 -7.47
CA LYS A 57 62.60 18.00 -6.72
C LYS A 57 61.09 18.04 -6.82
N ILE A 58 60.53 17.30 -7.79
CA ILE A 58 59.07 17.20 -7.97
C ILE A 58 58.50 16.35 -6.85
N SER A 59 57.48 16.88 -6.16
CA SER A 59 56.73 16.15 -5.14
C SER A 59 55.60 15.36 -5.80
N PRO A 60 55.52 14.03 -5.60
CA PRO A 60 54.40 13.22 -6.08
C PRO A 60 53.06 13.75 -5.57
N LEU A 61 52.06 13.79 -6.45
CA LEU A 61 50.71 14.25 -6.15
C LEU A 61 49.82 13.04 -5.84
N ASN A 62 49.25 12.96 -4.64
CA ASN A 62 48.27 11.92 -4.32
C ASN A 62 46.89 12.33 -4.85
N ILE A 63 46.67 12.11 -6.15
CA ILE A 63 45.42 12.41 -6.86
C ILE A 63 45.00 11.20 -7.70
N SER A 64 43.71 10.90 -7.75
CA SER A 64 43.19 9.85 -8.65
C SER A 64 43.17 10.31 -10.10
N GLU A 65 43.07 9.36 -11.05
CA GLU A 65 42.97 9.68 -12.49
C GLU A 65 41.76 10.60 -12.80
N SER A 66 40.60 10.34 -12.18
CA SER A 66 39.39 11.13 -12.38
C SER A 66 39.53 12.55 -11.85
N GLU A 67 40.13 12.70 -10.67
CA GLU A 67 40.40 14.02 -10.10
C GLU A 67 41.44 14.78 -10.92
N LEU A 68 42.48 14.10 -11.44
CA LEU A 68 43.47 14.71 -12.32
C LEU A 68 42.83 15.26 -13.59
N VAL A 69 41.93 14.49 -14.22
CA VAL A 69 41.18 14.93 -15.40
C VAL A 69 40.34 16.16 -15.08
N GLN A 70 39.63 16.15 -13.96
CA GLN A 70 38.80 17.27 -13.52
C GLN A 70 39.65 18.52 -13.29
N VAL A 71 40.74 18.40 -12.52
CA VAL A 71 41.64 19.52 -12.20
C VAL A 71 42.32 20.06 -13.45
N TYR A 72 42.72 19.19 -14.39
CA TYR A 72 43.30 19.60 -15.66
C TYR A 72 42.32 20.39 -16.52
N ASN A 73 41.05 19.97 -16.60
CA ASN A 73 40.06 20.69 -17.42
C ASN A 73 39.58 21.99 -16.75
N ASP A 74 39.52 22.03 -15.42
CA ASP A 74 39.01 23.19 -14.68
C ASP A 74 40.09 24.26 -14.42
N VAL A 75 41.24 23.87 -13.84
CA VAL A 75 42.28 24.80 -13.40
C VAL A 75 43.69 24.21 -13.60
N PRO A 76 44.12 23.92 -14.84
CA PRO A 76 45.33 23.13 -15.09
C PRO A 76 46.63 23.79 -14.62
N ARG A 77 46.63 25.11 -14.42
CA ARG A 77 47.79 25.85 -13.90
C ARG A 77 48.26 25.35 -12.53
N VAL A 78 47.37 24.77 -11.71
CA VAL A 78 47.74 24.23 -10.39
C VAL A 78 48.66 23.02 -10.51
N LEU A 79 48.57 22.26 -11.61
CA LEU A 79 49.37 21.05 -11.84
C LEU A 79 50.82 21.36 -12.22
N PHE A 80 51.11 22.57 -12.70
CA PHE A 80 52.44 22.95 -13.19
C PHE A 80 53.54 22.80 -12.13
N LYS A 81 53.25 23.11 -10.86
CA LYS A 81 54.22 23.00 -9.76
C LYS A 81 54.62 21.56 -9.44
N ASN A 82 53.82 20.59 -9.85
CA ASN A 82 54.02 19.16 -9.60
C ASN A 82 54.23 18.36 -10.90
N ALA A 83 54.54 19.06 -12.00
CA ALA A 83 54.73 18.48 -13.31
C ALA A 83 56.20 18.42 -13.71
N LEU A 84 56.64 17.28 -14.25
CA LEU A 84 57.89 17.22 -15.01
C LEU A 84 57.59 17.63 -16.45
N VAL A 85 58.30 18.61 -16.96
CA VAL A 85 58.18 19.01 -18.37
C VAL A 85 58.97 18.02 -19.23
N VAL A 86 58.27 17.38 -20.17
CA VAL A 86 58.82 16.32 -21.01
C VAL A 86 58.45 16.52 -22.49
N GLU A 87 59.27 15.97 -23.36
CA GLU A 87 59.08 15.97 -24.81
C GLU A 87 59.39 14.60 -25.41
N LEU A 88 58.87 14.33 -26.62
CA LEU A 88 59.27 13.15 -27.39
C LEU A 88 60.78 13.16 -27.63
N SER A 89 61.44 12.04 -27.35
CA SER A 89 62.86 11.88 -27.64
C SER A 89 63.14 12.05 -29.13
N ALA A 90 64.35 12.51 -29.48
CA ALA A 90 64.75 12.68 -30.88
C ALA A 90 64.55 11.42 -31.75
N LYS A 91 64.66 10.22 -31.15
CA LYS A 91 64.41 8.93 -31.81
C LYS A 91 62.92 8.75 -32.12
N SER A 92 62.06 8.87 -31.11
CA SER A 92 60.62 8.69 -31.25
C SER A 92 59.96 9.80 -32.09
N TYR A 93 60.59 10.99 -32.18
CA TYR A 93 60.13 12.08 -33.03
C TYR A 93 60.39 11.83 -34.53
N ARG A 94 61.59 11.35 -34.90
CA ARG A 94 62.02 11.26 -36.30
C ARG A 94 61.52 10.02 -37.02
N ASN A 95 61.50 8.87 -36.34
CA ASN A 95 61.14 7.57 -36.93
C ASN A 95 60.12 6.85 -36.06
N PRO A 96 58.85 7.27 -36.02
CA PRO A 96 57.80 6.49 -35.39
C PRO A 96 57.49 5.27 -36.28
N GLN A 97 58.27 4.19 -36.17
CA GLN A 97 57.90 2.91 -36.78
C GLN A 97 56.81 2.23 -35.94
N ASP A 98 55.85 1.58 -36.60
CA ASP A 98 54.82 0.82 -35.91
C ASP A 98 55.47 -0.33 -35.11
N GLY A 99 55.32 -0.27 -33.79
CA GLY A 99 55.84 -1.28 -32.86
C GLY A 99 57.06 -0.86 -32.03
N GLU A 100 57.71 0.27 -32.34
CA GLU A 100 58.78 0.79 -31.49
C GLU A 100 58.23 1.53 -30.25
N PRO A 101 58.92 1.45 -29.10
CA PRO A 101 58.49 2.15 -27.90
C PRO A 101 58.59 3.67 -28.08
N ILE A 102 57.52 4.38 -27.74
CA ILE A 102 57.51 5.85 -27.73
C ILE A 102 58.14 6.31 -26.43
N LEU A 103 59.28 7.00 -26.54
CA LEU A 103 60.12 7.45 -25.44
C LEU A 103 60.04 8.97 -25.27
N LEU A 104 59.96 9.39 -24.02
CA LEU A 104 59.94 10.78 -23.56
C LEU A 104 61.23 11.08 -22.79
N GLU A 105 61.74 12.30 -22.94
CA GLU A 105 62.88 12.82 -22.20
C GLU A 105 62.55 14.15 -21.53
N ASN A 106 63.34 14.53 -20.52
CA ASN A 106 63.18 15.81 -19.85
C ASN A 106 63.55 16.94 -20.81
N ASP A 107 62.66 17.92 -20.95
CA ASP A 107 62.90 19.11 -21.74
C ASP A 107 62.27 20.32 -21.04
N ILE A 108 63.09 21.34 -20.78
CA ILE A 108 62.65 22.63 -20.21
C ILE A 108 61.55 23.31 -21.04
N ASN A 109 61.48 23.02 -22.34
CA ASN A 109 60.50 23.60 -23.27
C ASN A 109 59.49 22.56 -23.80
N GLY A 110 59.43 21.40 -23.16
CA GLY A 110 58.60 20.28 -23.58
C GLY A 110 57.11 20.64 -23.64
N LYS A 111 56.40 19.98 -24.55
CA LYS A 111 54.96 20.21 -24.78
C LYS A 111 54.05 19.38 -23.89
N TYR A 112 54.61 18.51 -23.07
CA TYR A 112 53.84 17.63 -22.19
C TYR A 112 54.30 17.76 -20.76
N TRP A 113 53.37 17.50 -19.86
CA TRP A 113 53.57 17.47 -18.43
C TRP A 113 53.36 16.05 -17.95
N MET A 114 54.34 15.53 -17.25
CA MET A 114 54.24 14.25 -16.57
C MET A 114 53.96 14.50 -15.09
N ILE A 115 52.80 14.04 -14.64
CA ILE A 115 52.35 14.13 -13.26
C ILE A 115 52.65 12.80 -12.58
N ILE A 116 53.42 12.85 -11.50
CA ILE A 116 53.78 11.68 -10.70
C ILE A 116 52.70 11.51 -9.65
N THR A 117 52.01 10.38 -9.64
CA THR A 117 50.96 10.06 -8.68
C THR A 117 51.31 8.80 -7.88
N GLY A 118 51.27 8.86 -6.55
CA GLY A 118 51.60 7.71 -5.70
C GLY A 118 53.03 7.17 -5.87
N ILE A 119 53.21 5.86 -5.68
CA ILE A 119 54.50 5.16 -5.71
C ILE A 119 54.71 4.53 -7.10
N ASP A 120 55.06 5.34 -8.10
CA ASP A 120 55.40 4.92 -9.49
C ASP A 120 54.28 4.91 -10.55
N GLN A 121 53.17 5.63 -10.36
CA GLN A 121 52.26 5.92 -11.48
C GLN A 121 52.60 7.27 -12.11
N PHE A 122 52.77 7.27 -13.43
CA PHE A 122 53.11 8.46 -14.19
C PHE A 122 52.03 8.74 -15.22
N PHE A 123 51.34 9.86 -15.07
CA PHE A 123 50.35 10.33 -16.02
C PHE A 123 50.93 11.43 -16.90
N LEU A 124 50.74 11.32 -18.20
CA LEU A 124 51.12 12.32 -19.18
C LEU A 124 49.89 13.11 -19.61
N VAL A 125 49.99 14.42 -19.54
CA VAL A 125 48.99 15.37 -20.03
C VAL A 125 49.65 16.39 -20.95
N PRO A 126 48.93 16.97 -21.93
CA PRO A 126 49.47 18.07 -22.71
C PRO A 126 49.73 19.29 -21.82
N SER A 127 50.72 20.11 -22.16
CA SER A 127 50.89 21.40 -21.50
C SER A 127 49.75 22.35 -21.85
N ILE A 128 49.35 23.22 -20.93
CA ILE A 128 48.24 24.18 -21.16
C ILE A 128 48.46 25.12 -22.35
N ASN A 129 49.72 25.33 -22.72
CA ASN A 129 50.13 26.24 -23.79
C ASN A 129 50.41 25.50 -25.10
N ILE A 130 50.04 24.21 -25.20
CA ILE A 130 50.25 23.43 -26.42
C ILE A 130 49.40 23.99 -27.56
N LYS A 131 50.06 24.62 -28.53
CA LYS A 131 49.41 25.03 -29.78
C LYS A 131 49.36 23.83 -30.71
N LEU A 132 48.19 23.22 -30.86
CA LEU A 132 47.93 22.12 -31.78
C LEU A 132 47.71 22.66 -33.19
N ASN A 133 48.60 22.33 -34.11
CA ASN A 133 48.42 22.59 -35.54
C ASN A 133 48.45 21.26 -36.30
N ILE A 134 48.07 21.28 -37.57
CA ILE A 134 47.92 20.07 -38.39
C ILE A 134 49.19 19.19 -38.39
N HIS A 135 50.38 19.80 -38.35
CA HIS A 135 51.65 19.08 -38.31
C HIS A 135 51.94 18.44 -36.94
N LYS A 136 51.55 19.11 -35.84
CA LYS A 136 51.70 18.62 -34.47
C LYS A 136 50.67 17.58 -34.07
N LEU A 137 49.52 17.53 -34.74
CA LEU A 137 48.52 16.48 -34.50
C LEU A 137 49.11 15.08 -34.75
N LYS A 138 50.03 14.94 -35.70
CA LYS A 138 50.70 13.66 -35.97
C LYS A 138 51.54 13.19 -34.77
N THR A 139 52.30 14.09 -34.14
CA THR A 139 53.15 13.75 -32.99
C THR A 139 52.34 13.56 -31.72
N VAL A 140 51.30 14.40 -31.51
CA VAL A 140 50.38 14.25 -30.38
C VAL A 140 49.59 12.94 -30.50
N ARG A 141 49.26 12.48 -31.72
CA ARG A 141 48.59 11.20 -31.95
C ARG A 141 49.41 9.96 -31.53
N LEU A 142 50.74 10.11 -31.40
CA LEU A 142 51.59 9.05 -30.82
C LEU A 142 51.31 8.85 -29.33
N LEU A 143 50.86 9.91 -28.64
CA LEU A 143 50.66 9.98 -27.20
C LEU A 143 49.18 9.94 -26.79
N PHE A 144 48.28 10.46 -27.64
CA PHE A 144 46.86 10.60 -27.36
C PHE A 144 46.00 10.19 -28.56
N ASN A 145 44.90 9.50 -28.29
CA ASN A 145 43.84 9.28 -29.27
C ASN A 145 42.89 10.49 -29.29
N PHE A 146 42.34 10.79 -30.45
CA PHE A 146 41.43 11.92 -30.63
C PHE A 146 39.98 11.44 -30.76
N ARG A 147 39.07 12.13 -30.08
CA ARG A 147 37.61 11.98 -30.18
C ARG A 147 36.97 13.33 -30.50
N GLY A 148 35.72 13.30 -30.95
CA GLY A 148 34.97 14.50 -31.29
C GLY A 148 35.28 15.01 -32.71
N ASP A 149 35.19 16.32 -32.88
CA ASP A 149 35.30 16.98 -34.18
C ASP A 149 36.73 16.93 -34.75
N THR A 150 36.88 17.20 -36.05
CA THR A 150 38.19 17.26 -36.71
C THR A 150 39.05 18.38 -36.10
N PRO A 151 40.26 18.07 -35.60
CA PRO A 151 41.10 19.08 -34.99
C PRO A 151 41.57 20.11 -36.04
N SER A 152 41.23 21.38 -35.81
CA SER A 152 41.68 22.53 -36.58
C SER A 152 42.68 23.36 -35.76
N ALA A 153 43.24 24.42 -36.36
CA ALA A 153 44.25 25.27 -35.71
C ALA A 153 43.73 26.00 -34.45
N ASP A 154 42.41 26.16 -34.31
CA ASP A 154 41.75 26.85 -33.19
C ASP A 154 40.88 25.92 -32.33
N SER A 155 40.99 24.60 -32.55
CA SER A 155 40.19 23.63 -31.81
C SER A 155 40.61 23.58 -30.34
N HIS A 156 39.65 23.90 -29.48
CA HIS A 156 39.77 23.68 -28.05
C HIS A 156 39.55 22.18 -27.79
N PHE A 157 40.33 21.63 -26.85
CA PHE A 157 40.21 20.23 -26.46
C PHE A 157 40.06 20.11 -24.95
N MET A 158 39.41 19.04 -24.53
CA MET A 158 39.40 18.60 -23.14
C MET A 158 40.18 17.29 -23.01
N LEU A 159 40.83 17.11 -21.87
CA LEU A 159 41.41 15.84 -21.49
C LEU A 159 40.27 14.91 -21.04
N VAL A 160 40.08 13.79 -21.73
CA VAL A 160 39.14 12.75 -21.29
C VAL A 160 39.88 11.69 -20.48
N LYS A 161 41.11 11.39 -20.90
CA LYS A 161 41.97 10.40 -20.23
C LYS A 161 43.45 10.79 -20.35
N PRO A 162 44.24 10.81 -19.27
CA PRO A 162 45.69 10.99 -19.38
C PRO A 162 46.35 9.79 -20.07
N ALA A 163 47.53 9.99 -20.66
CA ALA A 163 48.35 8.87 -21.10
C ALA A 163 49.09 8.28 -19.89
N THR A 164 49.37 6.99 -19.89
CA THR A 164 50.15 6.35 -18.81
C THR A 164 51.55 6.06 -19.31
N VAL A 165 52.56 6.43 -18.53
CA VAL A 165 53.98 6.21 -18.85
C VAL A 165 54.67 5.46 -17.72
N SER A 166 55.82 4.87 -18.03
CA SER A 166 56.66 4.17 -17.04
C SER A 166 58.11 4.56 -17.19
N SER A 167 58.83 4.64 -16.08
CA SER A 167 60.26 4.96 -16.09
C SER A 167 61.08 3.76 -16.56
N GLN A 168 62.03 4.00 -17.46
CA GLN A 168 63.01 2.97 -17.86
C GLN A 168 64.10 2.85 -16.77
N ALA A 169 64.75 1.69 -16.67
CA ALA A 169 65.77 1.40 -15.64
C ALA A 169 66.92 2.43 -15.50
N SER A 170 67.11 3.33 -16.49
CA SER A 170 68.09 4.41 -16.46
C SER A 170 67.61 5.70 -15.78
N GLY A 171 66.32 5.81 -15.45
CA GLY A 171 65.71 6.98 -14.79
C GLY A 171 65.65 8.27 -15.63
N LYS A 172 66.15 8.25 -16.86
CA LYS A 172 66.25 9.42 -17.75
C LYS A 172 65.21 9.47 -18.86
N LEU A 173 64.59 8.33 -19.15
CA LEU A 173 63.63 8.17 -20.23
C LEU A 173 62.36 7.51 -19.69
N TRP A 174 61.22 7.93 -20.23
CA TRP A 174 59.91 7.36 -19.91
C TRP A 174 59.26 6.78 -21.16
N GLN A 175 58.71 5.57 -21.04
CA GLN A 175 58.03 4.88 -22.11
C GLN A 175 56.52 4.99 -21.95
N VAL A 176 55.82 5.32 -23.04
CA VAL A 176 54.35 5.33 -23.08
C VAL A 176 53.80 3.92 -23.06
N GLN A 177 53.00 3.59 -22.05
CA GLN A 177 52.31 2.31 -21.91
C GLN A 177 50.93 2.36 -22.55
N GLN A 178 50.17 3.41 -22.27
CA GLN A 178 48.82 3.60 -22.79
C GLN A 178 48.64 5.03 -23.28
N ARG A 179 48.08 5.18 -24.49
CA ARG A 179 47.72 6.49 -25.04
C ARG A 179 46.55 7.10 -24.27
N GLY A 180 46.64 8.40 -24.01
CA GLY A 180 45.54 9.17 -23.45
C GLY A 180 44.44 9.43 -24.48
N ILE A 181 43.42 10.19 -24.09
CA ILE A 181 42.30 10.58 -24.95
C ILE A 181 42.06 12.08 -24.81
N LEU A 182 42.13 12.79 -25.93
CA LEU A 182 41.72 14.19 -26.06
C LEU A 182 40.42 14.26 -26.87
N GLU A 183 39.48 15.06 -26.42
CA GLU A 183 38.23 15.32 -27.12
C GLU A 183 38.20 16.77 -27.62
N PHE A 184 38.07 16.94 -28.94
CA PHE A 184 37.99 18.25 -29.58
C PHE A 184 36.54 18.70 -29.66
N ILE A 185 36.30 19.93 -29.20
CA ILE A 185 34.97 20.54 -29.16
C ILE A 185 34.96 21.70 -30.13
N ASN A 186 34.05 21.68 -31.11
CA ASN A 186 33.77 22.86 -31.91
C ASN A 186 32.88 23.85 -31.12
N PRO A 187 33.32 25.10 -30.84
CA PRO A 187 32.48 26.09 -30.16
C PRO A 187 31.22 26.50 -30.94
N SER A 188 31.09 26.09 -32.21
CA SER A 188 30.00 26.46 -33.13
C SER A 188 29.00 25.35 -33.46
N SER A 189 29.12 24.17 -32.84
CA SER A 189 28.14 23.07 -33.05
C SER A 189 26.95 23.21 -32.09
N PRO A 190 25.69 23.18 -32.57
CA PRO A 190 24.48 23.28 -31.76
C PRO A 190 24.15 21.92 -31.11
N VAL A 191 25.07 21.37 -30.34
CA VAL A 191 24.79 20.20 -29.50
C VAL A 191 24.25 20.73 -28.17
N PRO A 192 23.02 20.33 -27.74
CA PRO A 192 22.48 20.75 -26.46
C PRO A 192 23.46 20.36 -25.36
N ARG A 193 23.94 21.36 -24.62
CA ARG A 193 24.90 21.15 -23.53
C ARG A 193 24.24 20.20 -22.52
N GLU A 194 25.00 19.31 -21.87
CA GLU A 194 24.52 18.45 -20.78
C GLU A 194 23.48 19.11 -19.83
N PRO A 195 23.65 20.37 -19.40
CA PRO A 195 22.63 21.07 -18.60
C PRO A 195 21.26 21.23 -19.27
N GLU A 196 21.19 21.45 -20.59
CA GLU A 196 19.93 21.62 -21.32
C GLU A 196 19.16 20.30 -21.45
N ARG A 197 19.87 19.17 -21.62
CA ARG A 197 19.24 17.84 -21.59
C ARG A 197 18.62 17.54 -20.23
N LYS A 198 19.32 17.90 -19.14
CA LYS A 198 18.82 17.73 -17.77
C LYS A 198 17.61 18.63 -17.49
N ILE A 199 17.57 19.84 -18.05
CA ILE A 199 16.42 20.75 -17.93
C ILE A 199 15.18 20.13 -18.59
N LEU A 200 15.30 19.62 -19.82
CA LEU A 200 14.17 19.01 -20.53
C LEU A 200 13.62 17.76 -19.79
N GLU A 201 14.52 16.95 -19.22
CA GLU A 201 14.12 15.79 -18.43
C GLU A 201 13.40 16.19 -17.13
N LEU A 202 13.84 17.27 -16.49
CA LEU A 202 13.17 17.83 -15.30
C LEU A 202 11.79 18.39 -15.63
N GLU A 203 11.64 19.09 -16.76
CA GLU A 203 10.34 19.61 -17.22
C GLU A 203 9.35 18.48 -17.49
N LYS A 204 9.80 17.39 -18.12
CA LYS A 204 8.97 16.20 -18.33
C LYS A 204 8.52 15.59 -17.01
N LYS A 205 9.44 15.41 -16.06
CA LYS A 205 9.11 14.88 -14.72
C LYS A 205 8.15 15.80 -13.97
N PHE A 206 8.27 17.12 -14.13
CA PHE A 206 7.37 18.08 -13.52
C PHE A 206 5.94 17.94 -14.06
N LEU A 207 5.78 17.73 -15.37
CA LEU A 207 4.47 17.50 -15.98
C LEU A 207 3.82 16.22 -15.45
N GLU A 208 4.58 15.12 -15.37
CA GLU A 208 4.10 13.86 -14.81
C GLU A 208 3.67 14.00 -13.34
N ILE A 209 4.41 14.76 -12.53
CA ILE A 209 4.06 15.07 -11.15
C ILE A 209 2.78 15.91 -11.07
N SER A 210 2.62 16.90 -11.96
CA SER A 210 1.43 17.74 -12.01
C SER A 210 0.17 16.93 -12.32
N ASP A 211 0.24 16.02 -13.29
CA ASP A 211 -0.86 15.14 -13.64
C ASP A 211 -1.19 14.16 -12.50
N ALA A 212 -0.17 13.60 -11.85
CA ALA A 212 -0.34 12.75 -10.68
C ALA A 212 -0.99 13.53 -9.52
N HIS A 213 -0.61 14.78 -9.33
CA HIS A 213 -1.20 15.64 -8.30
C HIS A 213 -2.68 15.94 -8.57
N ALA A 214 -3.06 16.22 -9.82
CA ALA A 214 -4.45 16.42 -10.20
C ALA A 214 -5.30 15.17 -9.92
N LYS A 215 -4.80 13.98 -10.28
CA LYS A 215 -5.46 12.70 -9.97
C LYS A 215 -5.56 12.42 -8.48
N ALA A 216 -4.54 12.79 -7.70
CA ALA A 216 -4.58 12.64 -6.25
C ALA A 216 -5.66 13.54 -5.63
N GLN A 217 -5.85 14.76 -6.14
CA GLN A 217 -6.92 15.66 -5.68
C GLN A 217 -8.31 15.11 -6.00
N THR A 218 -8.51 14.50 -7.17
CA THR A 218 -9.82 13.90 -7.51
C THR A 218 -10.13 12.71 -6.60
N LEU A 219 -9.14 11.86 -6.33
CA LEU A 219 -9.30 10.74 -5.40
C LEU A 219 -9.56 11.22 -3.95
N ASP A 220 -8.94 12.30 -3.50
CA ASP A 220 -9.20 12.89 -2.18
C ASP A 220 -10.66 13.37 -2.04
N LEU A 221 -11.22 13.96 -3.10
CA LEU A 221 -12.63 14.35 -3.12
C LEU A 221 -13.57 13.14 -3.06
N GLU A 222 -13.26 12.07 -3.79
CA GLU A 222 -14.03 10.82 -3.75
C GLU A 222 -13.97 10.16 -2.36
N ILE A 223 -12.78 10.10 -1.74
CA ILE A 223 -12.61 9.58 -0.37
C ILE A 223 -13.45 10.39 0.62
N LYS A 224 -13.44 11.73 0.52
CA LYS A 224 -14.28 12.60 1.36
C LYS A 224 -15.76 12.36 1.15
N ASN A 225 -16.19 12.10 -0.08
CA ASN A 225 -17.60 11.81 -0.35
C ASN A 225 -18.01 10.45 0.23
N MET A 226 -17.21 9.41 0.00
CA MET A 226 -17.44 8.08 0.58
C MET A 226 -17.45 8.10 2.11
N ALA A 227 -16.59 8.92 2.74
CA ALA A 227 -16.60 9.07 4.19
C ALA A 227 -17.92 9.63 4.72
N LYS A 228 -18.54 10.59 4.01
CA LYS A 228 -19.85 11.14 4.35
C LYS A 228 -20.96 10.10 4.20
N GLU A 229 -20.94 9.32 3.12
CA GLU A 229 -21.91 8.24 2.90
C GLU A 229 -21.81 7.16 3.98
N LEU A 230 -20.59 6.79 4.38
CA LEU A 230 -20.37 5.85 5.49
C LEU A 230 -20.92 6.40 6.82
N GLU A 231 -20.77 7.70 7.07
CA GLU A 231 -21.28 8.33 8.28
C GLU A 231 -22.81 8.36 8.30
N TYR A 232 -23.45 8.65 7.17
CA TYR A 232 -24.92 8.56 7.02
C TYR A 232 -25.43 7.14 7.24
N LEU A 233 -24.85 6.14 6.57
CA LEU A 233 -25.25 4.74 6.72
C LEU A 233 -25.07 4.24 8.15
N LYS A 234 -24.06 4.74 8.86
CA LYS A 234 -23.83 4.41 10.27
C LYS A 234 -24.94 4.94 11.17
N LEU A 235 -25.46 6.15 10.90
CA LEU A 235 -26.60 6.71 11.62
C LEU A 235 -27.88 5.90 11.35
N GLU A 236 -28.17 5.60 10.09
CA GLU A 236 -29.36 4.83 9.70
C GLU A 236 -29.34 3.40 10.29
N LEU A 237 -28.16 2.77 10.35
CA LEU A 237 -27.98 1.49 11.01
C LEU A 237 -28.25 1.57 12.51
N HIS A 238 -27.82 2.66 13.16
CA HIS A 238 -28.03 2.86 14.59
C HIS A 238 -29.53 3.02 14.92
N ASP A 239 -30.25 3.83 14.14
CA ASP A 239 -31.69 4.03 14.32
C ASP A 239 -32.45 2.71 14.12
N SER A 240 -32.09 1.95 13.08
CA SER A 240 -32.65 0.62 12.82
C SER A 240 -32.34 -0.39 13.94
N GLN A 241 -31.21 -0.25 14.64
CA GLN A 241 -30.88 -1.09 15.80
C GLN A 241 -31.74 -0.72 17.02
N GLN A 242 -31.98 0.57 17.26
CA GLN A 242 -32.85 1.01 18.35
C GLN A 242 -34.30 0.57 18.15
N GLU A 243 -34.82 0.68 16.92
CA GLU A 243 -36.18 0.23 16.60
C GLU A 243 -36.33 -1.28 16.84
N ARG A 244 -35.33 -2.07 16.43
CA ARG A 244 -35.31 -3.51 16.68
C ARG A 244 -35.35 -3.85 18.16
N GLN A 245 -34.56 -3.16 18.99
CA GLN A 245 -34.57 -3.37 20.44
C GLN A 245 -35.94 -3.05 21.05
N LYS A 246 -36.60 -1.98 20.57
CA LYS A 246 -37.96 -1.65 20.98
C LYS A 246 -38.94 -2.75 20.59
N LEU A 247 -38.89 -3.23 19.35
CA LEU A 247 -39.75 -4.33 18.90
C LEU A 247 -39.50 -5.63 19.69
N GLU A 248 -38.25 -5.96 20.00
CA GLU A 248 -37.90 -7.11 20.83
C GLU A 248 -38.53 -7.02 22.23
N SER A 249 -38.49 -5.85 22.87
CA SER A 249 -39.16 -5.64 24.16
C SER A 249 -40.68 -5.83 24.07
N GLN A 250 -41.31 -5.29 23.02
CA GLN A 250 -42.75 -5.44 22.81
C GLN A 250 -43.16 -6.90 22.55
N ILE A 251 -42.38 -7.64 21.76
CA ILE A 251 -42.61 -9.06 21.50
C ILE A 251 -42.53 -9.85 22.80
N LYS A 252 -41.55 -9.54 23.66
CA LYS A 252 -41.41 -10.20 24.95
C LYS A 252 -42.62 -9.96 25.85
N ASP A 253 -43.07 -8.71 25.97
CA ASP A 253 -44.24 -8.37 26.78
C ASP A 253 -45.51 -9.09 26.29
N ILE A 254 -45.70 -9.19 24.96
CA ILE A 254 -46.83 -9.93 24.36
C ILE A 254 -46.75 -11.42 24.67
N ILE A 255 -45.55 -12.03 24.58
CA ILE A 255 -45.35 -13.44 24.91
C ILE A 255 -45.69 -13.70 26.39
N ASP A 256 -45.19 -12.87 27.29
CA ASP A 256 -45.44 -13.01 28.73
C ASP A 256 -46.93 -12.84 29.06
N GLN A 257 -47.60 -11.87 28.44
CA GLN A 257 -49.05 -11.68 28.58
C GLN A 257 -49.83 -12.90 28.06
N LYS A 258 -49.51 -13.39 26.86
CA LYS A 258 -50.21 -14.53 26.26
C LYS A 258 -49.98 -15.81 27.03
N PHE A 259 -48.80 -16.01 27.59
CA PHE A 259 -48.51 -17.13 28.47
C PHE A 259 -49.41 -17.10 29.72
N LEU A 260 -49.58 -15.92 30.33
CA LEU A 260 -50.45 -15.75 31.49
C LEU A 260 -51.92 -16.07 31.16
N GLU A 261 -52.43 -15.55 30.04
CA GLU A 261 -53.80 -15.82 29.56
C GLU A 261 -54.04 -17.32 29.33
N VAL A 262 -53.07 -18.02 28.72
CA VAL A 262 -53.14 -19.47 28.48
C VAL A 262 -53.11 -20.24 29.80
N SER A 263 -52.27 -19.84 30.76
CA SER A 263 -52.19 -20.47 32.07
C SER A 263 -53.51 -20.37 32.83
N ASP A 264 -54.13 -19.18 32.83
CA ASP A 264 -55.42 -18.96 33.49
C ASP A 264 -56.55 -19.75 32.83
N ALA A 265 -56.58 -19.78 31.50
CA ALA A 265 -57.54 -20.60 30.75
C ALA A 265 -57.37 -22.09 31.05
N HIS A 266 -56.12 -22.56 31.15
CA HIS A 266 -55.82 -23.94 31.48
C HIS A 266 -56.30 -24.30 32.89
N ALA A 267 -56.04 -23.45 33.88
CA ALA A 267 -56.52 -23.66 35.25
C ALA A 267 -58.05 -23.73 35.31
N LYS A 268 -58.76 -22.83 34.63
CA LYS A 268 -60.23 -22.87 34.53
C LYS A 268 -60.73 -24.15 33.87
N ALA A 269 -60.09 -24.59 32.79
CA ALA A 269 -60.45 -25.83 32.10
C ALA A 269 -60.28 -27.06 33.00
N GLN A 270 -59.21 -27.10 33.81
CA GLN A 270 -59.02 -28.18 34.80
C GLN A 270 -60.12 -28.20 35.86
N THR A 271 -60.52 -27.03 36.37
CA THR A 271 -61.62 -26.94 37.36
C THR A 271 -62.93 -27.44 36.76
N LEU A 272 -63.26 -27.02 35.55
CA LEU A 272 -64.48 -27.46 34.84
C LEU A 272 -64.45 -28.96 34.56
N ASP A 273 -63.31 -29.54 34.18
CA ASP A 273 -63.17 -30.99 33.99
C ASP A 273 -63.46 -31.77 35.29
N LEU A 274 -63.01 -31.24 36.43
CA LEU A 274 -63.28 -31.83 37.74
C LEU A 274 -64.77 -31.77 38.10
N GLU A 275 -65.43 -30.65 37.84
CA GLU A 275 -66.87 -30.48 38.04
C GLU A 275 -67.69 -31.41 37.15
N ILE A 276 -67.33 -31.52 35.86
CA ILE A 276 -67.98 -32.46 34.92
C ILE A 276 -67.83 -33.91 35.42
N LYS A 277 -66.64 -34.30 35.90
CA LYS A 277 -66.42 -35.63 36.47
C LYS A 277 -67.28 -35.89 37.72
N ASN A 278 -67.47 -34.87 38.57
CA ASN A 278 -68.32 -35.01 39.75
C ASN A 278 -69.81 -35.12 39.36
N MET A 279 -70.30 -34.25 38.47
CA MET A 279 -71.68 -34.33 37.97
C MET A 279 -71.96 -35.66 37.27
N ALA A 280 -71.00 -36.20 36.52
CA ALA A 280 -71.15 -37.52 35.89
C ALA A 280 -71.33 -38.64 36.93
N LYS A 281 -70.63 -38.56 38.07
CA LYS A 281 -70.80 -39.53 39.17
C LYS A 281 -72.17 -39.40 39.84
N GLU A 282 -72.63 -38.18 40.09
CA GLU A 282 -73.95 -37.94 40.67
C GLU A 282 -75.07 -38.42 39.75
N LEU A 283 -74.96 -38.19 38.44
CA LEU A 283 -75.90 -38.71 37.46
C LEU A 283 -75.95 -40.23 37.46
N GLU A 284 -74.80 -40.90 37.58
CA GLU A 284 -74.76 -42.37 37.63
C GLU A 284 -75.44 -42.89 38.91
N TYR A 285 -75.22 -42.24 40.05
CA TYR A 285 -75.91 -42.56 41.30
C TYR A 285 -77.43 -42.41 41.17
N LEU A 286 -77.90 -41.26 40.69
CA LEU A 286 -79.33 -40.99 40.50
C LEU A 286 -79.98 -41.96 39.51
N LYS A 287 -79.24 -42.39 38.48
CA LYS A 287 -79.72 -43.37 37.52
C LYS A 287 -79.95 -44.74 38.15
N VAL A 288 -79.08 -45.17 39.06
CA VAL A 288 -79.27 -46.41 39.84
C VAL A 288 -80.49 -46.27 40.76
N GLU A 289 -80.59 -45.18 41.51
CA GLU A 289 -81.72 -44.94 42.43
C GLU A 289 -83.07 -44.89 41.71
N LEU A 290 -83.11 -44.28 40.51
CA LEU A 290 -84.29 -44.28 39.66
C LEU A 290 -84.65 -45.69 39.18
N HIS A 291 -83.66 -46.51 38.82
CA HIS A 291 -83.89 -47.89 38.39
C HIS A 291 -84.49 -48.73 39.52
N ASP A 292 -83.96 -48.60 40.74
CA ASP A 292 -84.47 -49.29 41.92
C ASP A 292 -85.92 -48.88 42.22
N SER A 293 -86.19 -47.57 42.18
CA SER A 293 -87.55 -47.01 42.35
C SER A 293 -88.52 -47.52 41.27
N GLN A 294 -88.07 -47.67 40.02
CA GLN A 294 -88.88 -48.22 38.94
C GLN A 294 -89.20 -49.70 39.15
N GLN A 295 -88.24 -50.50 39.63
CA GLN A 295 -88.48 -51.91 39.96
C GLN A 295 -89.48 -52.05 41.11
N GLU A 296 -89.36 -51.23 42.15
CA GLU A 296 -90.30 -51.23 43.27
C GLU A 296 -91.72 -50.85 42.80
N ARG A 297 -91.83 -49.84 41.92
CA ARG A 297 -93.11 -49.48 41.31
C ARG A 297 -93.73 -50.62 40.52
N GLN A 298 -92.95 -51.34 39.71
CA GLN A 298 -93.44 -52.51 38.95
C GLN A 298 -93.95 -53.62 39.88
N LYS A 299 -93.25 -53.86 40.99
CA LYS A 299 -93.68 -54.82 42.01
C LYS A 299 -95.00 -54.41 42.69
N LEU A 300 -95.15 -53.12 43.00
CA LEU A 300 -96.41 -52.60 43.55
C LEU A 300 -97.55 -52.68 42.54
N GLU A 301 -97.30 -52.35 41.26
CA GLU A 301 -98.28 -52.48 40.18
C GLU A 301 -98.77 -53.93 40.03
N SER A 302 -97.88 -54.93 40.10
CA SER A 302 -98.29 -56.33 40.06
C SER A 302 -99.12 -56.72 41.30
N GLN A 303 -98.71 -56.29 42.49
CA GLN A 303 -99.47 -56.54 43.73
C GLN A 303 -100.88 -55.93 43.69
N ILE A 304 -101.02 -54.69 43.18
CA ILE A 304 -102.33 -54.04 43.03
C ILE A 304 -103.20 -54.83 42.06
N LYS A 305 -102.62 -55.30 40.94
CA LYS A 305 -103.35 -56.12 39.97
C LYS A 305 -103.87 -57.41 40.60
N ASP A 306 -103.03 -58.12 41.34
CA ASP A 306 -103.42 -59.34 42.05
C ASP A 306 -104.58 -59.08 43.04
N ILE A 307 -104.53 -57.97 43.78
CA ILE A 307 -105.62 -57.56 44.70
C ILE A 307 -106.91 -57.25 43.94
N ILE A 308 -106.84 -56.53 42.81
CA ILE A 308 -108.00 -56.20 41.99
C ILE A 308 -108.65 -57.49 41.47
N ASP A 309 -107.85 -58.41 40.91
CA ASP A 309 -108.33 -59.68 40.37
C ASP A 309 -108.97 -60.54 41.49
N GLN A 310 -108.33 -60.58 42.67
CA GLN A 310 -108.90 -61.24 43.85
C GLN A 310 -110.25 -60.63 44.26
N LYS A 311 -110.32 -59.30 44.39
CA LYS A 311 -111.55 -58.61 44.81
C LYS A 311 -112.67 -58.74 43.78
N PHE A 312 -112.35 -58.74 42.49
CA PHE A 312 -113.31 -58.98 41.44
C PHE A 312 -113.90 -60.40 41.52
N SER A 313 -113.06 -61.41 41.78
CA SER A 313 -113.52 -62.78 42.02
C SER A 313 -114.45 -62.86 43.23
N GLU A 314 -114.08 -62.25 44.37
CA GLU A 314 -114.90 -62.22 45.58
C GLU A 314 -116.28 -61.57 45.32
N VAL A 315 -116.33 -60.47 44.56
CA VAL A 315 -117.57 -59.79 44.18
C VAL A 315 -118.41 -60.64 43.22
N SER A 316 -117.78 -61.29 42.24
CA SER A 316 -118.46 -62.18 41.30
C SER A 316 -119.12 -63.36 42.01
N ASP A 317 -118.41 -64.00 42.95
CA ASP A 317 -118.92 -65.08 43.78
C ASP A 317 -120.08 -64.60 44.67
N ALA A 318 -119.96 -63.42 45.28
CA ALA A 318 -121.04 -62.82 46.08
C ALA A 318 -122.27 -62.50 45.22
N HIS A 319 -122.08 -62.00 43.99
CA HIS A 319 -123.16 -61.71 43.06
C HIS A 319 -123.89 -62.99 42.63
N ALA A 320 -123.16 -64.06 42.31
CA ALA A 320 -123.76 -65.36 41.98
C ALA A 320 -124.59 -65.93 43.14
N LYS A 321 -124.08 -65.84 44.38
CA LYS A 321 -124.83 -66.21 45.60
C LYS A 321 -126.09 -65.37 45.76
N ALA A 322 -126.02 -64.06 45.57
CA ALA A 322 -127.18 -63.16 45.67
C ALA A 322 -128.26 -63.50 44.64
N GLN A 323 -127.88 -63.76 43.38
CA GLN A 323 -128.82 -64.21 42.35
C GLN A 323 -129.50 -65.53 42.70
N THR A 324 -128.76 -66.47 43.29
CA THR A 324 -129.29 -67.76 43.74
C THR A 324 -130.32 -67.57 44.85
N LEU A 325 -130.02 -66.71 45.83
CA LEU A 325 -130.94 -66.35 46.92
C LEU A 325 -132.19 -65.64 46.39
N ASP A 326 -132.06 -64.70 45.44
CA ASP A 326 -133.20 -64.03 44.82
C ASP A 326 -134.14 -65.02 44.10
N LEU A 327 -133.58 -66.01 43.40
CA LEU A 327 -134.35 -67.11 42.79
C LEU A 327 -135.08 -67.96 43.84
N GLU A 328 -134.42 -68.29 44.96
CA GLU A 328 -135.05 -69.00 46.07
C GLU A 328 -136.19 -68.19 46.71
N ILE A 329 -135.98 -66.90 46.96
CA ILE A 329 -137.02 -65.99 47.48
C ILE A 329 -138.22 -65.94 46.51
N LYS A 330 -137.96 -65.81 45.21
CA LYS A 330 -139.02 -65.79 44.19
C LYS A 330 -139.83 -67.10 44.17
N ASN A 331 -139.15 -68.25 44.23
CA ASN A 331 -139.81 -69.55 44.29
C ASN A 331 -140.67 -69.69 45.57
N LEU A 332 -140.17 -69.24 46.73
CA LEU A 332 -140.93 -69.27 47.99
C LEU A 332 -142.16 -68.36 47.97
N LEU A 333 -142.10 -67.21 47.31
CA LEU A 333 -143.25 -66.31 47.11
C LEU A 333 -144.30 -66.93 46.19
N GLU A 334 -143.87 -67.59 45.10
CA GLU A 334 -144.78 -68.32 44.20
C GLU A 334 -145.47 -69.51 44.91
N GLN A 335 -144.77 -70.22 45.80
CA GLN A 335 -145.35 -71.30 46.61
C GLN A 335 -146.39 -70.83 47.65
N ASN A 336 -146.31 -69.58 48.11
CA ASN A 336 -147.28 -68.99 49.07
C ASN A 336 -148.46 -68.29 48.37
N SER A 337 -148.53 -68.32 47.03
CA SER A 337 -149.56 -67.66 46.21
C SER A 337 -150.66 -68.63 45.70
N LEU A 338 -150.62 -69.89 46.13
CA LEU A 338 -151.59 -70.97 45.90
C LEU A 338 -152.31 -71.29 47.22
#